data_AF-A0A813DC01-F1
#
_entry.id   AF-A0A813DC01-F1
#
_cell.length_a   1.000
_cell.length_b   1.000
_cell.length_c   1.000
_cell.angle_alpha   90.00
_cell.angle_beta   90.00
_cell.angle_gamma   90.00
#
_symmetry.space_group_name_H-M   'P 1'
#
loop_
_entity.id
_entity.type
_entity.pdbx_description
1 polymer ?
#
loop_
_entity_poly.entity_id
_entity_poly.type
_entity_poly.pdbx_seq_one_letter_code
_entity_poly.pdbx_strand_id
1 'polypeptide(L)'
;MPTHTIDRASLQPQPMAAPARAGLLIDMRCAGGADLVKRVMESEKIIKVIWGADGDLTSLRHQEVPFPLGFKSRSVIDAQLAFSTPTSRLGMARMLERVPPEIIERLPQKEWIDFDQPHSYNRRALRWPLHPEEARYATDDLHRLDVIVATQVPESGGYAQALATTKAITDRIEADPDGLAWIQNEMIWFERKTGVQRRSK
;
A
#
# COMPACT_ATOMS: atom_id res chain seq x y z
N MET A 1 -8.96 -15.64 24.13
CA MET A 1 -8.28 -14.32 24.24
C MET A 1 -9.32 -13.26 23.94
N PRO A 2 -9.45 -12.19 24.74
CA PRO A 2 -10.41 -11.15 24.46
C PRO A 2 -9.96 -10.41 23.20
N THR A 3 -10.73 -10.55 22.12
CA THR A 3 -10.67 -9.66 20.96
C THR A 3 -11.01 -8.26 21.45
N HIS A 4 -10.04 -7.36 21.45
CA HIS A 4 -10.30 -5.93 21.57
C HIS A 4 -11.07 -5.51 20.32
N THR A 5 -12.40 -5.57 20.40
CA THR A 5 -13.29 -4.97 19.42
C THR A 5 -13.05 -3.46 19.50
N ILE A 6 -12.50 -2.88 18.43
CA ILE A 6 -12.36 -1.43 18.31
C ILE A 6 -13.77 -0.86 18.43
N ASP A 7 -14.03 -0.16 19.55
CA ASP A 7 -15.31 0.46 19.80
C ASP A 7 -15.55 1.55 18.75
N ARG A 8 -16.60 1.40 17.95
CA ARG A 8 -16.97 2.38 16.91
C ARG A 8 -17.23 3.77 17.47
N ALA A 9 -17.65 3.88 18.74
CA ALA A 9 -17.86 5.15 19.41
C ALA A 9 -16.54 5.84 19.82
N SER A 10 -15.44 5.08 19.89
CA SER A 10 -14.09 5.60 20.20
C SER A 10 -13.34 6.16 18.99
N LEU A 11 -13.85 5.94 17.77
CA LEU A 11 -13.32 6.48 16.51
C LEU A 11 -13.82 7.90 16.25
N GLN A 12 -13.86 8.76 17.28
CA GLN A 12 -14.00 10.18 17.00
C GLN A 12 -12.71 10.68 16.34
N PRO A 13 -12.79 11.53 15.29
CA PRO A 13 -11.61 12.12 14.68
C PRO A 13 -10.78 12.80 15.77
N GLN A 14 -9.64 12.21 16.12
CA GLN A 14 -8.77 12.83 17.11
C GLN A 14 -8.04 13.99 16.44
N PRO A 15 -7.87 15.14 17.12
CA PRO A 15 -7.03 16.21 16.60
C PRO A 15 -5.63 15.64 16.37
N MET A 16 -5.24 15.56 15.09
CA MET A 16 -3.91 15.09 14.73
C MET A 16 -2.86 16.03 15.31
N ALA A 17 -2.08 15.52 16.26
CA ALA A 17 -0.77 16.09 16.56
C ALA A 17 0.07 16.08 15.26
N ALA A 18 0.96 17.06 15.10
CA ALA A 18 1.90 17.06 14.00
C ALA A 18 2.60 15.69 13.90
N PRO A 19 2.82 15.12 12.70
CA PRO A 19 3.41 13.79 12.55
C PRO A 19 4.76 13.76 13.27
N ALA A 20 4.78 13.13 14.45
CA ALA A 20 5.86 13.31 15.41
C ALA A 20 7.09 12.44 15.10
N ARG A 21 7.01 11.54 14.12
CA ARG A 21 8.11 10.63 13.76
C ARG A 21 8.21 10.49 12.26
N ALA A 22 9.41 10.74 11.73
CA ALA A 22 9.76 10.32 10.39
C ALA A 22 9.51 8.81 10.27
N GLY A 23 8.87 8.40 9.17
CA GLY A 23 8.73 6.98 8.84
C GLY A 23 10.08 6.29 8.72
N LEU A 24 10.09 4.97 8.85
CA LEU A 24 11.29 4.17 8.64
C LEU A 24 11.42 3.79 7.16
N LEU A 25 12.51 4.20 6.53
CA LEU A 25 12.85 3.80 5.17
C LEU A 25 13.82 2.62 5.24
N ILE A 26 13.42 1.47 4.71
CA ILE A 26 14.19 0.23 4.76
C ILE A 26 14.68 -0.12 3.36
N ASP A 27 16.00 -0.27 3.19
CA ASP A 27 16.58 -0.75 1.94
C ASP A 27 16.45 -2.28 1.83
N MET A 28 15.46 -2.75 1.07
CA MET A 28 15.26 -4.19 0.82
C MET A 28 16.24 -4.77 -0.21
N ARG A 29 17.18 -3.98 -0.78
CA ARG A 29 18.25 -4.50 -1.65
C ARG A 29 19.42 -5.07 -0.86
N CYS A 30 19.49 -4.83 0.45
CA CYS A 30 20.45 -5.48 1.33
C CYS A 30 19.77 -6.60 2.12
N ALA A 31 20.52 -7.67 2.41
CA ALA A 31 19.99 -8.86 3.10
C ALA A 31 19.37 -8.51 4.46
N GLY A 32 20.03 -7.65 5.25
CA GLY A 32 19.52 -7.25 6.57
C GLY A 32 18.20 -6.48 6.51
N GLY A 33 18.02 -5.61 5.51
CA GLY A 33 16.76 -4.88 5.30
C GLY A 33 15.64 -5.81 4.83
N ALA A 34 15.94 -6.69 3.87
CA ALA A 34 15.01 -7.71 3.41
C ALA A 34 14.58 -8.64 4.54
N ASP A 35 15.51 -9.12 5.38
CA ASP A 35 15.21 -9.98 6.53
C ASP A 35 14.36 -9.28 7.59
N LEU A 36 14.56 -7.98 7.79
CA LEU A 36 13.72 -7.19 8.70
C LEU A 36 12.28 -7.12 8.17
N VAL A 37 12.11 -6.75 6.90
CA VAL A 37 10.77 -6.67 6.28
C VAL A 37 10.11 -8.04 6.27
N LYS A 38 10.84 -9.11 5.92
CA LYS A 38 10.33 -10.49 5.96
C LYS A 38 9.76 -10.84 7.34
N ARG A 39 10.54 -10.59 8.41
CA ARG A 39 10.10 -10.85 9.80
C ARG A 39 8.84 -10.09 10.16
N VAL A 40 8.72 -8.83 9.74
CA VAL A 40 7.52 -8.02 9.99
C VAL A 40 6.34 -8.54 9.17
N MET A 41 6.53 -8.78 7.87
CA MET A 41 5.50 -9.22 6.93
C MET A 41 4.94 -10.61 7.25
N GLU A 42 5.79 -11.52 7.70
CA GLU A 42 5.41 -12.90 8.06
C GLU A 42 4.86 -13.02 9.49
N SER A 43 5.00 -11.99 10.33
CA SER A 43 4.48 -12.01 11.70
C SER A 43 2.96 -11.82 11.74
N GLU A 44 2.25 -12.79 12.31
CA GLU A 44 0.80 -12.68 12.58
C GLU A 44 0.47 -11.73 13.74
N LYS A 45 1.46 -11.44 14.59
CA LYS A 45 1.30 -10.59 15.79
C LYS A 45 1.28 -9.10 15.47
N ILE A 46 1.66 -8.72 14.25
CA ILE A 46 1.70 -7.34 13.80
C ILE A 46 0.64 -7.19 12.71
N ILE A 47 -0.31 -6.28 12.92
CA ILE A 47 -1.25 -5.88 11.88
C ILE A 47 -0.55 -4.87 10.97
N LYS A 48 -0.61 -5.11 9.66
CA LYS A 48 -0.02 -4.23 8.65
C LYS A 48 -1.14 -3.61 7.85
N VAL A 49 -1.13 -2.30 7.73
CA VAL A 49 -2.15 -1.55 6.99
C VAL A 49 -1.50 -0.98 5.74
N ILE A 50 -2.07 -1.31 4.58
CA ILE A 50 -1.57 -0.90 3.26
C ILE A 50 -2.77 -0.35 2.47
N TRP A 51 -2.55 0.64 1.62
CA TRP A 51 -3.61 1.13 0.72
C TRP A 51 -3.46 0.53 -0.67
N GLY A 52 -4.40 -0.33 -1.09
CA GLY A 52 -4.33 -0.98 -2.40
C GLY A 52 -3.23 -2.03 -2.47
N ALA A 53 -3.32 -3.05 -1.62
CA ALA A 53 -2.21 -3.91 -1.26
C ALA A 53 -1.82 -4.94 -2.35
N ASP A 54 -2.70 -5.26 -3.31
CA ASP A 54 -2.50 -6.36 -4.27
C ASP A 54 -1.13 -6.32 -4.96
N GLY A 55 -0.71 -5.14 -5.47
CA GLY A 55 0.56 -4.97 -6.17
C GLY A 55 1.77 -5.12 -5.25
N ASP A 56 1.71 -4.54 -4.05
CA ASP A 56 2.78 -4.62 -3.06
C ASP A 56 2.99 -6.05 -2.58
N LEU A 57 1.89 -6.74 -2.24
CA LEU A 57 1.92 -8.12 -1.75
C LEU A 57 2.40 -9.09 -2.84
N THR A 58 1.99 -8.88 -4.09
CA THR A 58 2.49 -9.66 -5.23
C THR A 58 3.99 -9.43 -5.42
N SER A 59 4.45 -8.18 -5.33
CA SER A 59 5.87 -7.85 -5.46
C SER A 59 6.71 -8.50 -4.36
N LEU A 60 6.28 -8.41 -3.10
CA LEU A 60 6.97 -9.06 -1.98
C LEU A 60 7.02 -10.59 -2.12
N ARG A 61 6.03 -11.19 -2.80
CA ARG A 61 5.98 -12.63 -3.02
C ARG A 61 6.86 -13.08 -4.19
N HIS A 62 6.79 -12.39 -5.33
CA HIS A 62 7.32 -12.87 -6.61
C HIS A 62 8.49 -12.05 -7.17
N GLN A 63 8.96 -11.01 -6.48
CA GLN A 63 10.13 -10.26 -6.94
C GLN A 63 11.41 -11.11 -6.83
N GLU A 64 12.05 -11.34 -7.97
CA GLU A 64 13.27 -12.15 -8.12
C GLU A 64 14.56 -11.33 -8.13
N VAL A 65 14.48 -10.03 -8.41
CA VAL A 65 15.65 -9.16 -8.62
C VAL A 65 15.69 -8.06 -7.54
N PRO A 66 16.84 -7.81 -6.87
CA PRO A 66 18.16 -8.43 -7.10
C PRO A 66 18.32 -9.86 -6.56
N PHE A 67 17.41 -10.31 -5.70
CA PHE A 67 17.30 -11.68 -5.23
C PHE A 67 15.84 -12.01 -4.93
N PRO A 68 15.46 -13.29 -4.86
CA PRO A 68 14.09 -13.70 -4.58
C PRO A 68 13.67 -13.27 -3.17
N LEU A 69 12.59 -12.50 -3.05
CA LEU A 69 12.03 -12.12 -1.75
C LEU A 69 11.22 -13.27 -1.14
N GLY A 70 10.22 -13.76 -1.87
CA GLY A 70 9.43 -14.92 -1.44
C GLY A 70 8.67 -14.72 -0.13
N PHE A 71 8.36 -13.48 0.27
CA PHE A 71 7.74 -13.20 1.57
C PHE A 71 6.30 -13.71 1.62
N LYS A 72 5.89 -14.20 2.79
CA LYS A 72 4.49 -14.52 3.07
C LYS A 72 3.84 -13.38 3.84
N SER A 73 2.78 -12.82 3.30
CA SER A 73 2.08 -11.73 3.95
C SER A 73 1.03 -12.27 4.92
N ARG A 74 1.17 -11.92 6.20
CA ARG A 74 0.27 -12.34 7.29
C ARG A 74 -0.35 -11.12 7.97
N SER A 75 -1.57 -11.22 8.50
CA SER A 75 -2.22 -10.10 9.22
C SER A 75 -2.16 -8.76 8.49
N VAL A 76 -2.36 -8.76 7.17
CA VAL A 76 -2.38 -7.55 6.34
C VAL A 76 -3.82 -7.11 6.11
N ILE A 77 -4.05 -5.81 6.21
CA ILE A 77 -5.30 -5.13 5.89
C ILE A 77 -5.03 -4.20 4.72
N ASP A 78 -5.71 -4.45 3.61
CA ASP A 78 -5.87 -3.45 2.57
C ASP A 78 -6.94 -2.45 3.02
N ALA A 79 -6.51 -1.28 3.50
CA ALA A 79 -7.39 -0.21 3.98
C ALA A 79 -8.34 0.29 2.90
N GLN A 80 -7.97 0.19 1.62
CA GLN A 80 -8.81 0.61 0.51
C GLN A 80 -10.12 -0.20 0.45
N LEU A 81 -10.06 -1.49 0.83
CA LEU A 81 -11.23 -2.38 0.86
C LEU A 81 -12.21 -2.07 1.99
N ALA A 82 -11.84 -1.23 2.95
CA ALA A 82 -12.80 -0.73 3.93
C ALA A 82 -13.75 0.31 3.31
N PHE A 83 -13.33 0.98 2.23
CA PHE A 83 -14.09 2.07 1.59
C PHE A 83 -14.57 1.73 0.18
N SER A 84 -14.26 0.53 -0.30
CA SER A 84 -14.54 0.12 -1.68
C SER A 84 -14.62 -1.39 -1.82
N THR A 85 -15.08 -1.87 -2.98
CA THR A 85 -15.17 -3.31 -3.27
C THR A 85 -13.97 -3.78 -4.08
N PRO A 86 -13.63 -5.09 -4.05
CA PRO A 86 -12.56 -5.64 -4.88
C PRO A 86 -12.68 -5.32 -6.38
N THR A 87 -13.91 -5.18 -6.89
CA THR A 87 -14.22 -4.90 -8.30
C THR A 87 -14.27 -3.42 -8.64
N SER A 88 -14.38 -2.54 -7.65
CA SER A 88 -14.47 -1.09 -7.84
C SER A 88 -13.63 -0.37 -6.79
N ARG A 89 -12.30 -0.42 -6.96
CA ARG A 89 -11.32 0.14 -6.02
C ARG A 89 -11.33 1.67 -6.04
N LEU A 90 -11.28 2.28 -4.85
CA LEU A 90 -11.19 3.74 -4.68
C LEU A 90 -9.72 4.18 -4.54
N GLY A 91 -9.19 4.93 -5.51
CA GLY A 91 -7.81 5.44 -5.41
C GLY A 91 -7.59 6.37 -4.21
N MET A 92 -6.37 6.40 -3.67
CA MET A 92 -6.04 7.21 -2.49
C MET A 92 -6.35 8.70 -2.71
N ALA A 93 -6.01 9.23 -3.89
CA ALA A 93 -6.30 10.62 -4.24
C ALA A 93 -7.79 10.97 -4.13
N ARG A 94 -8.68 10.08 -4.61
CA ARG A 94 -10.13 10.26 -4.49
C ARG A 94 -10.64 10.12 -3.06
N MET A 95 -9.96 9.33 -2.23
CA MET A 95 -10.29 9.25 -0.81
C MET A 95 -9.89 10.54 -0.09
N LEU A 96 -8.75 11.13 -0.45
CA LEU A 96 -8.29 12.40 0.13
C LEU A 96 -9.23 13.56 -0.19
N GLU A 97 -9.99 13.54 -1.29
CA GLU A 97 -11.06 14.53 -1.56
C GLU A 97 -12.14 14.57 -0.46
N ARG A 98 -12.25 13.53 0.37
CA ARG A 98 -13.21 13.43 1.48
C ARG A 98 -12.61 13.87 2.83
N VAL A 99 -11.31 14.13 2.87
CA VAL A 99 -10.60 14.60 4.05
C VAL A 99 -10.80 16.11 4.19
N PRO A 100 -11.00 16.65 5.40
CA PRO A 100 -11.10 18.09 5.62
C PRO A 100 -9.89 18.85 5.04
N PRO A 101 -10.09 19.94 4.26
CA PRO A 101 -9.00 20.65 3.60
C PRO A 101 -7.89 21.12 4.54
N GLU A 102 -8.25 21.56 5.75
CA GLU A 102 -7.32 22.04 6.78
C GLU A 102 -6.32 20.97 7.27
N ILE A 103 -6.65 19.69 7.09
CA ILE A 103 -5.74 18.56 7.38
C ILE A 103 -4.85 18.29 6.17
N ILE A 104 -5.41 18.34 4.95
CA ILE A 104 -4.66 18.14 3.70
C ILE A 104 -3.56 19.18 3.54
N GLU A 105 -3.84 20.45 3.87
CA GLU A 105 -2.85 21.55 3.79
C GLU A 105 -1.61 21.32 4.67
N ARG A 106 -1.71 20.46 5.69
CA ARG A 106 -0.58 20.11 6.58
C ARG A 106 0.22 18.92 6.09
N LEU A 107 -0.28 18.21 5.07
CA LEU A 107 0.44 17.09 4.48
C LEU A 107 1.61 17.61 3.62
N PRO A 108 2.71 16.84 3.51
CA PRO A 108 3.75 17.15 2.55
C PRO A 108 3.20 17.34 1.14
N GLN A 109 3.73 18.30 0.39
CA GLN A 109 3.40 18.45 -1.02
C GLN A 109 4.04 17.28 -1.79
N LYS A 110 3.21 16.47 -2.47
CA LYS A 110 3.67 15.34 -3.28
C LYS A 110 4.30 15.88 -4.55
N GLU A 111 5.61 15.82 -4.65
CA GLU A 111 6.30 15.94 -5.93
C GLU A 111 6.19 14.61 -6.69
N TRP A 112 6.26 14.66 -8.02
CA TRP A 112 6.18 13.44 -8.83
C TRP A 112 7.58 12.81 -8.94
N ILE A 113 7.67 11.48 -8.74
CA ILE A 113 8.88 10.70 -9.00
C ILE A 113 8.70 9.94 -10.31
N ASP A 114 9.70 10.06 -11.16
CA ASP A 114 9.82 9.26 -12.37
C ASP A 114 10.41 7.88 -12.04
N PHE A 115 9.55 6.87 -12.04
CA PHE A 115 9.94 5.48 -11.87
C PHE A 115 10.38 4.80 -13.18
N ASP A 116 10.53 5.53 -14.30
CA ASP A 116 11.03 4.99 -15.58
C ASP A 116 12.52 5.34 -15.85
N GLN A 117 13.24 5.74 -14.80
CA GLN A 117 14.66 6.08 -14.86
C GLN A 117 15.59 4.85 -14.85
N PRO A 118 16.84 4.93 -15.32
CA PRO A 118 17.77 3.79 -15.36
C PRO A 118 18.11 3.14 -13.99
N HIS A 119 17.68 3.68 -12.86
CA HIS A 119 17.86 3.04 -11.56
C HIS A 119 16.66 2.16 -11.15
N SER A 120 15.51 2.32 -11.81
CA SER A 120 14.26 1.63 -11.49
C SER A 120 14.05 0.34 -12.27
N TYR A 121 14.89 0.04 -13.30
CA TYR A 121 14.87 -1.15 -14.19
C TYR A 121 14.19 -2.38 -13.56
N ASN A 122 12.87 -2.53 -13.77
CA ASN A 122 12.02 -3.61 -13.26
C ASN A 122 12.04 -3.85 -11.74
N ARG A 123 12.71 -2.99 -10.96
CA ARG A 123 12.85 -3.11 -9.49
C ARG A 123 11.82 -2.26 -8.76
N ARG A 124 11.17 -1.29 -9.45
CA ARG A 124 10.28 -0.28 -8.85
C ARG A 124 10.86 0.29 -7.55
N ALA A 125 12.16 0.51 -7.55
CA ALA A 125 12.92 0.96 -6.38
C ALA A 125 13.42 2.39 -6.61
N LEU A 126 13.41 3.18 -5.54
CA LEU A 126 14.02 4.51 -5.52
C LEU A 126 15.55 4.39 -5.68
N ARG A 127 16.18 5.46 -6.18
CA ARG A 127 17.62 5.44 -6.44
C ARG A 127 18.43 5.22 -5.16
N TRP A 128 19.67 4.77 -5.33
CA TRP A 128 20.67 4.76 -4.27
C TRP A 128 21.85 5.65 -4.65
N PRO A 129 22.34 6.53 -3.75
CA PRO A 129 21.76 6.88 -2.44
C PRO A 129 20.38 7.55 -2.57
N LEU A 130 19.52 7.36 -1.57
CA LEU A 130 18.16 7.93 -1.56
C LEU A 130 18.21 9.46 -1.39
N HIS A 131 17.50 10.19 -2.24
CA HIS A 131 17.42 11.65 -2.14
C HIS A 131 16.35 12.10 -1.14
N PRO A 132 16.52 13.28 -0.52
CA PRO A 132 15.51 13.81 0.41
C PRO A 132 14.10 13.93 -0.18
N GLU A 133 13.97 14.29 -1.46
CA GLU A 133 12.67 14.39 -2.15
C GLU A 133 12.00 13.02 -2.30
N GLU A 134 12.78 11.99 -2.63
CA GLU A 134 12.28 10.61 -2.75
C GLU A 134 11.89 10.03 -1.40
N ALA A 135 12.67 10.34 -0.36
CA ALA A 135 12.35 9.99 1.01
C ALA A 135 11.04 10.66 1.48
N ARG A 136 10.84 11.95 1.14
CA ARG A 136 9.60 12.68 1.44
C ARG A 136 8.41 12.06 0.73
N TYR A 137 8.53 11.77 -0.56
CA TYR A 137 7.49 11.10 -1.33
C TYR A 137 7.08 9.75 -0.71
N ALA A 138 8.05 8.90 -0.37
CA ALA A 138 7.76 7.60 0.21
C ALA A 138 7.06 7.70 1.57
N THR A 139 7.45 8.69 2.38
CA THR A 139 6.85 8.91 3.71
C THR A 139 5.46 9.55 3.60
N ASP A 140 5.25 10.37 2.58
CA ASP A 140 4.01 11.11 2.34
C ASP A 140 2.80 10.19 2.11
N ASP A 141 2.96 9.06 1.40
CA ASP A 141 1.89 8.07 1.23
C ASP A 141 1.46 7.42 2.56
N LEU A 142 2.39 7.26 3.51
CA LEU A 142 2.06 6.79 4.87
C LEU A 142 1.26 7.85 5.64
N HIS A 143 1.69 9.12 5.59
CA HIS A 143 0.94 10.20 6.24
C HIS A 143 -0.47 10.37 5.66
N ARG A 144 -0.63 10.20 4.34
CA ARG A 144 -1.94 10.21 3.66
C ARG A 144 -2.84 9.08 4.16
N LEU A 145 -2.29 7.87 4.26
CA LEU A 145 -3.00 6.72 4.81
C LEU A 145 -3.41 6.97 6.27
N ASP A 146 -2.50 7.47 7.10
CA ASP A 146 -2.77 7.79 8.51
C ASP A 146 -3.92 8.80 8.64
N VAL A 147 -3.89 9.88 7.85
CA VAL A 147 -4.97 10.87 7.81
C VAL A 147 -6.31 10.24 7.42
N ILE A 148 -6.34 9.40 6.40
CA ILE A 148 -7.56 8.72 5.97
C ILE A 148 -8.09 7.83 7.11
N VAL A 149 -7.24 7.00 7.69
CA VAL A 149 -7.64 6.07 8.76
C VAL A 149 -8.11 6.82 10.01
N ALA A 150 -7.52 7.97 10.32
CA ALA A 150 -7.87 8.78 11.48
C ALA A 150 -9.15 9.60 11.31
N THR A 151 -9.48 10.02 10.07
CA THR A 151 -10.56 10.99 9.83
C THR A 151 -11.79 10.38 9.16
N GLN A 152 -11.66 9.23 8.51
CA GLN A 152 -12.72 8.66 7.67
C GLN A 152 -13.29 7.40 8.30
N VAL A 153 -14.61 7.28 8.25
CA VAL A 153 -15.34 6.11 8.76
C VAL A 153 -15.87 5.29 7.58
N PRO A 154 -15.51 3.99 7.47
CA PRO A 154 -16.09 3.09 6.49
C PRO A 154 -17.63 3.04 6.55
N GLU A 155 -18.31 3.26 5.42
CA GLU A 155 -19.78 3.24 5.34
C GLU A 155 -20.36 1.83 5.57
N SER A 156 -19.63 0.78 5.15
CA SER A 156 -20.06 -0.61 5.33
C SER A 156 -18.86 -1.55 5.45
N GLY A 157 -19.03 -2.66 6.17
CA GLY A 157 -18.01 -3.71 6.32
C GLY A 157 -16.84 -3.41 7.26
N GLY A 158 -16.26 -2.21 7.14
CA GLY A 158 -15.13 -1.75 7.95
C GLY A 158 -13.86 -2.58 7.79
N TYR A 159 -12.88 -2.30 8.66
CA TYR A 159 -11.55 -2.93 8.57
C TYR A 159 -11.55 -4.44 8.85
N ALA A 160 -12.53 -4.96 9.60
CA ALA A 160 -12.67 -6.40 9.81
C ALA A 160 -13.02 -7.16 8.52
N GLN A 161 -13.96 -6.62 7.74
CA GLN A 161 -14.28 -7.18 6.42
C GLN A 161 -13.11 -6.98 5.44
N ALA A 162 -12.45 -5.81 5.49
CA ALA A 162 -11.25 -5.56 4.69
C ALA A 162 -10.14 -6.57 4.99
N LEU A 163 -9.90 -6.91 6.26
CA LEU A 163 -8.95 -7.95 6.68
C LEU A 163 -9.32 -9.32 6.10
N ALA A 164 -10.58 -9.74 6.22
CA ALA A 164 -11.03 -11.02 5.67
C ALA A 164 -10.88 -11.08 4.14
N THR A 165 -11.21 -9.99 3.46
CA THR A 165 -11.06 -9.89 2.00
C THR A 165 -9.59 -9.88 1.58
N THR A 166 -8.75 -9.17 2.33
CA THR A 166 -7.29 -9.14 2.10
C THR A 166 -6.69 -10.53 2.31
N LYS A 167 -7.18 -11.29 3.29
CA LYS A 167 -6.77 -12.69 3.47
C LYS A 167 -7.06 -13.54 2.24
N ALA A 168 -8.23 -13.40 1.62
CA ALA A 168 -8.54 -14.12 0.39
C ALA A 168 -7.58 -13.75 -0.76
N ILE A 169 -7.14 -12.48 -0.82
CA ILE A 169 -6.15 -12.00 -1.78
C ILE A 169 -4.78 -12.62 -1.50
N THR A 170 -4.31 -12.64 -0.24
CA THR A 170 -3.04 -13.26 0.11
C THR A 170 -3.05 -14.76 -0.16
N ASP A 171 -4.16 -15.44 0.14
CA ASP A 171 -4.30 -16.89 -0.11
C ASP A 171 -4.23 -17.18 -1.62
N ARG A 172 -4.83 -16.32 -2.46
CA ARG A 172 -4.74 -16.44 -3.93
C ARG A 172 -3.32 -16.21 -4.45
N ILE A 173 -2.61 -15.20 -3.92
CA ILE A 173 -1.21 -14.93 -4.28
C ILE A 173 -0.33 -16.13 -3.88
N GLU A 174 -0.58 -16.75 -2.73
CA GLU A 174 0.19 -17.93 -2.29
C GLU A 174 -0.12 -19.18 -3.12
N ALA A 175 -1.34 -19.30 -3.64
CA ALA A 175 -1.76 -20.40 -4.51
C ALA A 175 -1.24 -20.28 -5.96
N ASP A 176 -0.64 -19.14 -6.33
CA ASP A 176 -0.07 -18.88 -7.65
C ASP A 176 1.46 -18.81 -7.54
N PRO A 177 2.18 -19.95 -7.49
CA PRO A 177 3.62 -19.96 -7.20
C PRO A 177 4.45 -19.13 -8.18
N ASP A 178 4.00 -19.04 -9.43
CA ASP A 178 4.70 -18.39 -10.53
C ASP A 178 4.18 -16.96 -10.80
N GLY A 179 3.17 -16.49 -10.06
CA GLY A 179 2.60 -15.14 -10.20
C GLY A 179 1.89 -14.89 -11.54
N LEU A 180 1.51 -15.95 -12.26
CA LEU A 180 0.98 -15.86 -13.63
C LEU A 180 -0.38 -15.18 -13.68
N ALA A 181 -1.23 -15.39 -12.68
CA ALA A 181 -2.57 -14.80 -12.65
C ALA A 181 -2.51 -13.28 -12.52
N TRP A 182 -1.52 -12.75 -11.77
CA TRP A 182 -1.32 -11.31 -11.68
C TRP A 182 -0.84 -10.72 -13.01
N ILE A 183 0.14 -11.37 -13.66
CA ILE A 183 0.65 -10.94 -14.98
C ILE A 183 -0.48 -10.91 -16.02
N GLN A 184 -1.33 -11.93 -16.06
CA GLN A 184 -2.48 -11.97 -16.98
C GLN A 184 -3.45 -10.81 -16.75
N ASN A 185 -3.73 -10.46 -15.50
CA ASN A 185 -4.59 -9.31 -15.19
C ASN A 185 -3.96 -7.98 -15.62
N GLU A 186 -2.65 -7.81 -15.38
CA GLU A 186 -1.92 -6.62 -15.83
C GLU A 186 -1.88 -6.53 -17.36
N MET A 187 -1.71 -7.66 -18.07
CA MET A 187 -1.74 -7.71 -19.53
C MET A 187 -3.06 -7.18 -20.10
N ILE A 188 -4.20 -7.58 -19.53
CA ILE A 188 -5.52 -7.05 -19.95
C ILE A 188 -5.57 -5.52 -19.77
N TRP A 189 -4.99 -4.99 -18.70
CA TRP A 189 -4.91 -3.55 -18.49
C TRP A 189 -4.00 -2.86 -19.50
N PHE A 190 -2.84 -3.45 -19.80
CA PHE A 190 -1.92 -2.92 -20.80
C PHE A 190 -2.53 -2.95 -22.20
N GLU A 191 -3.25 -4.00 -22.56
CA GLU A 191 -3.99 -4.10 -23.83
C GLU A 191 -5.07 -3.02 -23.93
N ARG A 192 -5.80 -2.73 -22.84
CA ARG A 192 -6.78 -1.64 -22.80
C ARG A 192 -6.16 -0.25 -22.91
N LYS A 193 -4.94 -0.06 -22.42
CA LYS A 193 -4.23 1.23 -22.49
C LYS A 193 -3.45 1.45 -23.78
N THR A 194 -2.89 0.38 -24.35
CA THR A 194 -2.15 0.43 -25.61
C THR A 194 -3.08 0.30 -26.82
N GLY A 195 -4.22 -0.36 -26.66
CA GLY A 195 -5.32 -0.42 -27.61
C GLY A 195 -6.30 0.75 -27.48
N VAL A 196 -6.23 1.71 -28.40
CA VAL A 196 -7.33 2.63 -28.80
C VAL A 196 -7.70 3.79 -27.85
N GLN A 197 -6.87 4.21 -26.88
CA GLN A 197 -7.07 5.51 -26.17
C GLN A 197 -5.82 6.40 -26.02
N ARG A 198 -4.88 6.34 -26.97
CA ARG A 198 -4.04 7.51 -27.31
C ARG A 198 -4.64 8.24 -28.53
N ARG A 199 -5.84 8.79 -28.36
CA ARG A 199 -6.31 9.92 -29.17
C ARG A 199 -6.83 11.00 -28.22
N SER A 200 -5.97 12.00 -28.04
CA SER A 200 -6.30 13.40 -27.82
C SER A 200 -6.95 13.78 -26.49
N LYS A 201 -6.13 14.28 -25.56
CA LYS A 201 -6.29 15.63 -25.00
C LYS A 201 -4.93 16.28 -24.91
#